data_AF-A0A2T5JT95-F1
#
_entry.id   AF-A0A2T5JT95-F1
#
_cell.length_a   1.000
_cell.length_b   1.000
_cell.length_c   1.000
_cell.angle_alpha   90.00
_cell.angle_beta   90.00
_cell.angle_gamma   90.00
#
_symmetry.space_group_name_H-M   'P 1'
#
loop_
_entity.id
_entity.type
_entity.pdbx_description
1 polymer ?
#
loop_
_entity_poly.entity_id
_entity_poly.type
_entity_poly.pdbx_seq_one_letter_code
_entity_poly.pdbx_strand_id
1 'polypeptide(L)'
;MSGILQFIRSAAAQPSRRIAPFLMAAALLSACSQADLPVVSVSMPSATTEYRLVASQRRWVGIAAGETTLERQGETGPEQLIALPNATTTPGDNFILLKARKDFAAAGRFSTSVFSADMDERIRPFRGLSDTNLRSRTDPLGPLFWTEMRQGSLYCVLAFRRMDAAARMLPSNARTVDLMMRNCVNGDLEAALAPIGAASISGMLAAGGTGAGGMGILLSPLAGPQP
;
A
#
# COMPACT_ATOMS: atom_id res chain seq x y z
N MET A 1 52.36 -11.30 -100.44
CA MET A 1 51.78 -12.27 -99.48
C MET A 1 50.70 -11.51 -98.71
N SER A 2 49.50 -11.44 -99.25
CA SER A 2 48.34 -12.30 -98.93
C SER A 2 47.84 -12.16 -97.49
N GLY A 3 46.63 -11.59 -97.37
CA GLY A 3 45.79 -11.57 -96.17
C GLY A 3 44.67 -10.51 -96.33
N ILE A 4 43.48 -10.78 -96.90
CA ILE A 4 42.28 -11.41 -96.25
C ILE A 4 41.74 -10.45 -95.16
N LEU A 5 40.51 -9.92 -95.07
CA LEU A 5 39.14 -10.17 -95.58
C LEU A 5 38.33 -8.85 -95.34
N GLN A 6 37.55 -8.35 -96.30
CA GLN A 6 36.09 -8.48 -96.42
C GLN A 6 35.19 -7.83 -95.34
N PHE A 7 34.46 -6.81 -95.82
CA PHE A 7 33.16 -6.30 -95.38
C PHE A 7 32.19 -7.37 -94.88
N ILE A 8 31.48 -7.10 -93.76
CA ILE A 8 30.01 -7.24 -93.64
C ILE A 8 29.47 -6.19 -92.66
N ARG A 9 28.48 -5.42 -93.14
CA ARG A 9 27.59 -4.55 -92.35
C ARG A 9 26.63 -5.41 -91.53
N SER A 10 26.48 -5.11 -90.25
CA SER A 10 25.30 -5.49 -89.47
C SER A 10 24.78 -4.28 -88.71
N ALA A 11 23.53 -3.93 -89.01
CA ALA A 11 22.75 -2.93 -88.32
C ALA A 11 22.36 -3.42 -86.91
N ALA A 12 22.44 -2.54 -85.92
CA ALA A 12 21.66 -2.67 -84.70
C ALA A 12 21.35 -1.26 -84.17
N ALA A 13 20.05 -0.97 -84.11
CA ALA A 13 19.50 0.26 -83.57
C ALA A 13 19.94 0.49 -82.12
N GLN A 14 20.33 1.71 -81.79
CA GLN A 14 20.57 2.16 -80.41
C GLN A 14 19.32 2.92 -79.93
N PRO A 15 18.46 2.31 -79.10
CA PRO A 15 17.39 3.05 -78.46
C PRO A 15 17.92 3.83 -77.24
N SER A 16 17.73 5.14 -77.32
CA SER A 16 17.33 6.03 -76.23
C SER A 16 18.01 5.87 -74.87
N ARG A 17 19.02 6.74 -74.70
CA ARG A 17 19.60 7.20 -73.43
C ARG A 17 18.52 7.93 -72.59
N ARG A 18 17.72 7.20 -71.82
CA ARG A 18 16.84 7.75 -70.76
C ARG A 18 16.69 6.79 -69.58
N ILE A 19 17.79 6.51 -68.87
CA ILE A 19 17.73 5.84 -67.55
C ILE A 19 18.55 6.67 -66.56
N ALA A 20 18.16 7.93 -66.38
CA ALA A 20 18.79 8.84 -65.44
C ALA A 20 17.87 9.44 -64.36
N PRO A 21 16.52 9.50 -64.46
CA PRO A 21 15.74 10.08 -63.36
C PRO A 21 15.20 9.06 -62.35
N PHE A 22 15.26 7.75 -62.61
CA PHE A 22 14.59 6.77 -61.74
C PHE A 22 15.35 6.43 -60.44
N LEU A 23 16.66 6.65 -60.39
CA LEU A 23 17.48 6.36 -59.21
C LEU A 23 17.42 7.45 -58.12
N MET A 24 16.92 8.65 -58.43
CA MET A 24 16.87 9.75 -57.46
C MET A 24 15.55 9.79 -56.66
N ALA A 25 14.47 9.19 -57.17
CA ALA A 25 13.19 9.10 -56.46
C ALA A 25 13.15 8.01 -55.38
N ALA A 26 14.01 6.98 -55.47
CA ALA A 26 14.07 5.91 -54.48
C ALA A 26 14.80 6.30 -53.18
N ALA A 27 15.65 7.34 -53.21
CA ALA A 27 16.42 7.76 -52.04
C ALA A 27 15.64 8.65 -51.05
N LEU A 28 14.45 9.15 -51.42
CA LEU A 28 13.63 9.99 -50.54
C LEU A 28 12.63 9.20 -49.69
N LEU A 29 12.51 7.88 -49.88
CA LEU A 29 11.59 7.02 -49.12
C LEU A 29 12.26 6.25 -47.97
N SER A 30 13.59 6.33 -47.81
CA SER A 30 14.32 5.59 -46.76
C SER A 30 14.64 6.40 -45.50
N ALA A 31 14.09 7.61 -45.34
CA ALA A 31 14.40 8.49 -44.20
C ALA A 31 13.33 8.49 -43.09
N CYS A 32 12.42 7.51 -43.06
CA CYS A 32 11.67 7.20 -41.84
C CYS A 32 12.52 6.27 -40.97
N SER A 33 13.64 6.76 -40.45
CA SER A 33 14.28 6.15 -39.29
C SER A 33 13.28 6.24 -38.14
N GLN A 34 12.94 5.11 -37.53
CA GLN A 34 12.19 5.06 -36.29
C GLN A 34 12.91 5.98 -35.31
N ALA A 35 12.35 7.16 -35.07
CA ALA A 35 12.73 7.96 -33.93
C ALA A 35 12.28 7.12 -32.73
N ASP A 36 13.21 6.42 -32.11
CA ASP A 36 13.03 5.88 -30.77
C ASP A 36 12.74 7.09 -29.88
N LEU A 37 11.46 7.40 -29.75
CA LEU A 37 10.98 8.38 -28.81
C LEU A 37 11.51 7.93 -27.45
N PRO A 38 12.21 8.78 -26.69
CA PRO A 38 12.55 8.44 -25.33
C PRO A 38 11.24 8.09 -24.64
N VAL A 39 11.07 6.83 -24.26
CA VAL A 39 10.00 6.41 -23.37
C VAL A 39 10.30 7.12 -22.07
N VAL A 40 9.74 8.31 -21.92
CA VAL A 40 9.66 8.99 -20.64
C VAL A 40 8.75 8.09 -19.82
N SER A 41 9.34 7.21 -19.03
CA SER A 41 8.65 6.55 -17.94
C SER A 41 8.28 7.66 -16.97
N VAL A 42 7.10 8.24 -17.19
CA VAL A 42 6.45 9.10 -16.20
C VAL A 42 6.18 8.20 -15.01
N SER A 43 7.10 8.20 -14.05
CA SER A 43 6.87 7.66 -12.73
C SER A 43 5.79 8.55 -12.13
N MET A 44 4.52 8.20 -12.35
CA MET A 44 3.42 8.90 -11.72
C MET A 44 3.67 8.78 -10.21
N PRO A 45 3.78 9.90 -9.46
CA PRO A 45 3.77 9.82 -8.01
C PRO A 45 2.51 9.04 -7.62
N SER A 46 2.63 8.10 -6.67
CA SER A 46 1.47 7.32 -6.17
C SER A 46 0.32 8.27 -5.94
N ALA A 47 -0.69 8.23 -6.82
CA ALA A 47 -1.83 9.11 -6.72
C ALA A 47 -2.52 8.76 -5.41
N THR A 48 -2.51 9.70 -4.46
CA THR A 48 -3.26 9.55 -3.22
C THR A 48 -4.73 9.39 -3.59
N THR A 49 -5.30 8.21 -3.36
CA THR A 49 -6.70 7.95 -3.67
C THR A 49 -7.58 8.39 -2.50
N GLU A 50 -8.85 8.64 -2.79
CA GLU A 50 -9.86 8.79 -1.75
C GLU A 50 -10.01 7.51 -0.93
N TYR A 51 -10.48 7.67 0.32
CA TYR A 51 -10.82 6.54 1.17
C TYR A 51 -12.08 5.84 0.66
N ARG A 52 -11.99 4.51 0.51
CA ARG A 52 -13.14 3.65 0.20
C ARG A 52 -13.45 2.72 1.36
N LEU A 53 -14.73 2.41 1.54
CA LEU A 53 -15.18 1.41 2.51
C LEU A 53 -14.67 0.02 2.10
N VAL A 54 -14.16 -0.75 3.07
CA VAL A 54 -13.74 -2.14 2.87
C VAL A 54 -14.40 -3.07 3.89
N ALA A 55 -14.68 -4.29 3.46
CA ALA A 55 -15.26 -5.32 4.31
C ALA A 55 -14.31 -5.70 5.46
N SER A 56 -14.87 -6.10 6.61
CA SER A 56 -14.10 -6.43 7.81
C SER A 56 -13.09 -7.56 7.60
N GLN A 57 -13.38 -8.51 6.71
CA GLN A 57 -12.44 -9.60 6.40
C GLN A 57 -11.13 -9.11 5.76
N ARG A 58 -11.14 -7.92 5.12
CA ARG A 58 -9.98 -7.29 4.45
C ARG A 58 -9.13 -6.40 5.37
N ARG A 59 -9.47 -6.28 6.65
CA ARG A 59 -8.66 -5.55 7.63
C ARG A 59 -7.28 -6.19 7.76
N TRP A 60 -6.21 -5.41 7.88
CA TRP A 60 -4.88 -6.00 8.08
C TRP A 60 -4.66 -6.51 9.49
N VAL A 61 -5.37 -5.92 10.45
CA VAL A 61 -5.31 -6.29 11.86
C VAL A 61 -6.73 -6.50 12.39
N GLY A 62 -6.91 -7.47 13.27
CA GLY A 62 -8.16 -7.61 13.99
C GLY A 62 -8.24 -6.56 15.08
N ILE A 63 -9.35 -5.84 15.21
CA ILE A 63 -9.58 -4.92 16.33
C ILE A 63 -10.97 -5.21 16.84
N ALA A 64 -11.07 -5.70 18.07
CA ALA A 64 -12.34 -6.11 18.67
C ALA A 64 -13.35 -4.95 18.70
N ALA A 65 -12.86 -3.73 18.98
CA ALA A 65 -13.67 -2.51 19.00
C ALA A 65 -13.88 -1.88 17.61
N GLY A 66 -13.27 -2.38 16.53
CA GLY A 66 -13.29 -1.70 15.23
C GLY A 66 -14.63 -1.83 14.50
N GLU A 67 -15.32 -0.71 14.26
CA GLU A 67 -16.63 -0.68 13.60
C GLU A 67 -16.49 -0.70 12.08
N THR A 68 -15.94 0.37 11.52
CA THR A 68 -15.84 0.61 10.08
C THR A 68 -14.39 0.65 9.64
N THR A 69 -14.09 0.12 8.45
CA THR A 69 -12.73 0.17 7.89
C THR A 69 -12.75 0.84 6.53
N LEU A 70 -11.88 1.83 6.37
CA LEU A 70 -11.60 2.48 5.12
C LEU A 70 -10.21 2.10 4.64
N GLU A 71 -10.00 2.09 3.33
CA GLU A 71 -8.70 1.84 2.71
C GLU A 71 -8.44 2.89 1.63
N ARG A 72 -7.18 3.29 1.47
CA ARG A 72 -6.74 4.08 0.32
C ARG A 72 -5.32 3.69 -0.10
N GLN A 73 -4.93 4.12 -1.29
CA GLN A 73 -3.52 4.20 -1.65
C GLN A 73 -3.01 5.57 -1.21
N GLY A 74 -2.13 5.61 -0.22
CA GLY A 74 -1.43 6.82 0.22
C GLY A 74 -0.09 7.00 -0.51
N GLU A 75 0.56 8.12 -0.25
CA GLU A 75 1.85 8.49 -0.85
C GLU A 75 2.95 7.46 -0.55
N THR A 76 3.01 6.99 0.70
CA THR A 76 4.05 6.06 1.18
C THR A 76 3.66 4.59 1.08
N GLY A 77 2.44 4.29 0.62
CA GLY A 77 1.92 2.93 0.50
C GLY A 77 0.42 2.84 0.76
N PRO A 78 -0.14 1.62 0.75
CA PRO A 78 -1.51 1.38 1.18
C PRO A 78 -1.71 1.85 2.62
N GLU A 79 -2.89 2.41 2.90
CA GLU A 79 -3.32 2.78 4.25
C GLU A 79 -4.70 2.22 4.59
N GLN A 80 -4.92 1.86 5.85
CA GLN A 80 -6.24 1.53 6.38
C GLN A 80 -6.59 2.40 7.58
N LEU A 81 -7.81 2.91 7.62
CA LEU A 81 -8.35 3.65 8.76
C LEU A 81 -9.48 2.82 9.37
N ILE A 82 -9.36 2.47 10.65
CA ILE A 82 -10.38 1.74 11.40
C ILE A 82 -11.03 2.71 12.37
N ALA A 83 -12.32 2.96 12.21
CA ALA A 83 -13.10 3.76 13.16
C ALA A 83 -13.30 2.96 14.46
N LEU A 84 -13.14 3.65 15.59
CA LEU A 84 -13.41 3.15 16.93
C LEU A 84 -14.66 3.84 17.51
N PRO A 85 -15.35 3.22 18.48
CA PRO A 85 -16.47 3.83 19.17
C PRO A 85 -16.04 5.16 19.80
N ASN A 86 -16.82 6.21 19.52
CA ASN A 86 -16.59 7.54 20.06
C ASN A 86 -17.72 7.92 21.03
N ALA A 87 -17.62 7.42 22.26
CA ALA A 87 -18.59 7.73 23.32
C ALA A 87 -18.27 9.04 24.07
N THR A 88 -17.53 9.97 23.44
CA THR A 88 -17.12 11.23 24.06
C THR A 88 -17.61 12.43 23.24
N THR A 89 -17.76 13.58 23.89
CA THR A 89 -18.11 14.85 23.23
C THR A 89 -16.89 15.62 22.73
N THR A 90 -15.71 15.00 22.75
CA THR A 90 -14.45 15.63 22.35
C THR A 90 -14.39 15.75 20.83
N PRO A 91 -13.96 16.90 20.26
CA PRO A 91 -13.80 17.05 18.82
C PRO A 91 -12.83 16.02 18.23
N GLY A 92 -13.22 15.37 17.13
CA GLY A 92 -12.44 14.38 16.41
C GLY A 92 -12.82 12.93 16.74
N ASP A 93 -12.65 12.05 15.78
CA ASP A 93 -13.05 10.64 15.88
C ASP A 93 -12.00 9.78 16.58
N ASN A 94 -12.45 8.72 17.27
CA ASN A 94 -11.55 7.67 17.71
C ASN A 94 -11.23 6.77 16.51
N PHE A 95 -9.95 6.49 16.26
CA PHE A 95 -9.55 5.69 15.11
C PHE A 95 -8.18 5.04 15.30
N ILE A 96 -7.91 4.04 14.46
CA ILE A 96 -6.59 3.46 14.24
C ILE A 96 -6.25 3.61 12.76
N LEU A 97 -5.16 4.32 12.47
CA LEU A 97 -4.57 4.44 11.14
C LEU A 97 -3.42 3.43 11.02
N LEU A 98 -3.45 2.66 9.95
CA LEU A 98 -2.45 1.65 9.61
C LEU A 98 -1.77 2.05 8.31
N LYS A 99 -0.44 1.99 8.29
CA LYS A 99 0.36 2.19 7.07
C LYS A 99 1.21 0.97 6.79
N ALA A 100 1.02 0.37 5.62
CA ALA A 100 1.77 -0.80 5.19
C ALA A 100 3.13 -0.38 4.59
N ARG A 101 4.23 -0.97 5.06
CA ARG A 101 5.60 -0.59 4.66
C ARG A 101 6.38 -1.77 4.10
N LYS A 102 7.13 -1.54 3.03
CA LYS A 102 8.02 -2.53 2.40
C LYS A 102 9.39 -2.60 3.09
N ASP A 103 9.79 -1.52 3.76
CA ASP A 103 11.15 -1.35 4.26
C ASP A 103 11.39 -2.08 5.58
N PHE A 104 12.58 -2.69 5.69
CA PHE A 104 13.15 -3.22 6.94
C PHE A 104 14.03 -2.19 7.67
N ALA A 105 14.35 -1.07 7.02
CA ALA A 105 15.23 -0.03 7.56
C ALA A 105 14.48 0.78 8.62
N ALA A 106 14.71 0.65 9.93
CA ALA A 106 15.53 -0.26 10.69
C ALA A 106 14.64 -0.91 11.76
N ALA A 107 15.02 -2.09 12.24
CA ALA A 107 14.59 -2.58 13.55
C ALA A 107 14.94 -1.61 14.72
N GLY A 108 15.63 -0.50 14.43
CA GLY A 108 15.98 0.54 15.38
C GLY A 108 15.08 1.76 15.24
N ARG A 109 14.22 1.95 16.24
CA ARG A 109 13.49 3.18 16.62
C ARG A 109 12.25 3.53 15.77
N PHE A 110 11.10 3.37 16.43
CA PHE A 110 9.83 3.99 16.03
C PHE A 110 10.01 5.51 15.87
N SER A 111 9.40 6.10 14.84
CA SER A 111 9.36 7.55 14.65
C SER A 111 7.95 7.99 14.28
N THR A 112 7.47 9.03 14.95
CA THR A 112 6.18 9.67 14.62
C THR A 112 6.15 10.31 13.23
N SER A 113 7.32 10.55 12.62
CA SER A 113 7.44 11.14 11.28
C SER A 113 6.70 10.37 10.19
N VAL A 114 6.45 9.06 10.37
CA VAL A 114 5.65 8.23 9.46
C VAL A 114 4.20 8.74 9.32
N PHE A 115 3.71 9.46 10.33
CA PHE A 115 2.34 9.98 10.40
C PHE A 115 2.29 11.50 10.30
N SER A 116 3.38 12.18 9.95
CA SER A 116 3.43 13.66 9.92
C SER A 116 2.31 14.27 9.08
N ALA A 117 2.01 13.68 7.92
CA ALA A 117 0.90 14.11 7.03
C ALA A 117 -0.51 13.87 7.62
N ASP A 118 -0.62 13.11 8.71
CA ASP A 118 -1.89 12.77 9.37
C ASP A 118 -2.04 13.44 10.75
N MET A 119 -1.04 14.20 11.19
CA MET A 119 -0.94 14.84 12.51
C MET A 119 -1.59 16.24 12.59
N ASP A 120 -2.44 16.59 11.63
CA ASP A 120 -3.14 17.88 11.62
C ASP A 120 -4.40 17.84 12.51
N GLU A 121 -5.53 18.36 12.01
CA GLU A 121 -6.78 18.47 12.78
C GLU A 121 -7.30 17.13 13.32
N ARG A 122 -6.92 16.03 12.66
CA ARG A 122 -7.33 14.67 12.98
C ARG A 122 -6.86 14.22 14.37
N ILE A 123 -5.73 14.71 14.86
CA ILE A 123 -5.18 14.33 16.17
C ILE A 123 -5.55 15.31 17.28
N ARG A 124 -6.42 16.29 17.05
CA ARG A 124 -6.90 17.14 18.16
C ARG A 124 -7.46 16.25 19.27
N PRO A 125 -7.16 16.51 20.55
CA PRO A 125 -6.60 17.75 21.10
C PRO A 125 -5.07 17.77 21.25
N PHE A 126 -4.35 16.78 20.74
CA PHE A 126 -2.89 16.74 20.82
C PHE A 126 -2.26 17.87 20.01
N ARG A 127 -1.25 18.53 20.56
CA ARG A 127 -0.47 19.60 19.93
C ARG A 127 1.01 19.40 20.25
N GLY A 128 1.89 19.78 19.32
CA GLY A 128 3.35 19.78 19.57
C GLY A 128 3.92 18.39 19.86
N LEU A 129 3.52 17.39 19.07
CA LEU A 129 4.08 16.04 19.19
C LEU A 129 5.58 16.05 18.91
N SER A 130 6.32 15.41 19.81
CA SER A 130 7.75 15.15 19.66
C SER A 130 8.03 13.74 20.15
N ASP A 131 8.89 13.02 19.43
CA ASP A 131 9.38 11.69 19.82
C ASP A 131 9.99 11.70 21.24
N THR A 132 10.48 12.85 21.72
CA THR A 132 11.08 13.00 23.05
C THR A 132 10.09 12.99 24.20
N ASN A 133 8.80 13.27 23.93
CA ASN A 133 7.78 13.46 24.95
C ASN A 133 6.81 12.26 25.02
N LEU A 134 7.14 11.17 24.33
CA LEU A 134 6.35 9.95 24.34
C LEU A 134 6.71 9.10 25.55
N ARG A 135 5.66 8.59 26.20
CA ARG A 135 5.76 7.48 27.15
C ARG A 135 5.89 6.18 26.37
N SER A 136 6.44 5.15 27.01
CA SER A 136 6.61 3.85 26.39
C SER A 136 6.36 2.69 27.35
N ARG A 137 5.87 1.58 26.81
CA ARG A 137 5.73 0.28 27.47
C ARG A 137 5.97 -0.80 26.42
N THR A 138 6.41 -1.98 26.84
CA THR A 138 6.51 -3.15 25.95
C THR A 138 5.42 -4.14 26.33
N ASP A 139 4.71 -4.67 25.33
CA ASP A 139 3.74 -5.76 25.48
C ASP A 139 4.11 -6.92 24.50
N PRO A 140 3.32 -8.01 24.40
CA PRO A 140 3.62 -9.12 23.48
C PRO A 140 3.73 -8.76 21.99
N LEU A 141 3.20 -7.61 21.56
CA LEU A 141 3.32 -7.09 20.18
C LEU A 141 4.50 -6.12 20.03
N GLY A 142 5.35 -5.99 21.05
CA GLY A 142 6.53 -5.13 21.06
C GLY A 142 6.31 -3.77 21.74
N PRO A 143 7.16 -2.78 21.43
CA PRO A 143 7.05 -1.44 22.01
C PRO A 143 5.76 -0.73 21.61
N LEU A 144 5.15 -0.06 22.57
CA LEU A 144 4.01 0.84 22.43
C LEU A 144 4.43 2.20 22.98
N PHE A 145 4.28 3.25 22.16
CA PHE A 145 4.59 4.63 22.50
C PHE A 145 3.31 5.45 22.56
N TRP A 146 3.18 6.39 23.49
CA TRP A 146 2.00 7.26 23.52
C TRP A 146 2.26 8.60 24.16
N THR A 147 1.38 9.55 23.87
CA THR A 147 1.14 10.73 24.70
C THR A 147 -0.30 10.73 25.17
N GLU A 148 -0.57 11.44 26.26
CA GLU A 148 -1.88 11.47 26.90
C GLU A 148 -2.30 12.91 27.19
N MET A 149 -3.60 13.15 27.12
CA MET A 149 -4.25 14.37 27.58
C MET A 149 -5.40 13.97 28.50
N ARG A 150 -5.50 14.65 29.63
CA ARG A 150 -6.55 14.42 30.61
C ARG A 150 -7.34 15.69 30.87
N GLN A 151 -8.67 15.59 30.81
CA GLN A 151 -9.58 16.66 31.20
C GLN A 151 -10.73 16.08 32.05
N GLY A 152 -10.61 16.18 33.38
CA GLY A 152 -11.56 15.54 34.30
C GLY A 152 -11.51 14.01 34.19
N SER A 153 -12.64 13.40 33.84
CA SER A 153 -12.78 11.95 33.55
C SER A 153 -12.44 11.57 32.11
N LEU A 154 -12.26 12.54 31.22
CA LEU A 154 -11.86 12.29 29.83
C LEU A 154 -10.36 11.97 29.80
N TYR A 155 -10.04 10.81 29.24
CA TYR A 155 -8.70 10.36 28.96
C TYR A 155 -8.53 10.18 27.46
N CYS A 156 -7.67 10.98 26.85
CA CYS A 156 -7.32 10.87 25.44
C CYS A 156 -5.88 10.38 25.32
N VAL A 157 -5.65 9.42 24.44
CA VAL A 157 -4.31 8.96 24.06
C VAL A 157 -4.09 9.10 22.55
N LEU A 158 -2.88 9.49 22.19
CA LEU A 158 -2.33 9.30 20.85
C LEU A 158 -1.19 8.30 20.97
N ALA A 159 -1.44 7.09 20.50
CA ALA A 159 -0.56 5.95 20.67
C ALA A 159 -0.03 5.46 19.32
N PHE A 160 1.14 4.86 19.36
CA PHE A 160 1.84 4.41 18.19
C PHE A 160 2.58 3.11 18.44
N ARG A 161 2.61 2.24 17.43
CA ARG A 161 3.46 1.07 17.43
C ARG A 161 3.75 0.57 16.03
N ARG A 162 4.79 -0.23 15.92
CA ARG A 162 5.10 -1.01 14.73
C ARG A 162 4.79 -2.47 15.01
N MET A 163 4.23 -3.16 14.03
CA MET A 163 4.03 -4.61 14.07
C MET A 163 4.66 -5.24 12.83
N ASP A 164 5.29 -6.39 13.03
CA ASP A 164 5.80 -7.19 11.93
C ASP A 164 4.67 -7.94 11.24
N ALA A 165 4.79 -8.14 9.93
CA ALA A 165 3.77 -8.76 9.07
C ALA A 165 3.50 -10.25 9.35
N ALA A 166 4.02 -10.81 10.45
CA ALA A 166 4.07 -12.25 10.71
C ALA A 166 2.68 -12.92 10.77
N ALA A 167 1.58 -12.17 10.73
CA ALA A 167 0.25 -12.69 11.03
C ALA A 167 -0.81 -12.50 9.92
N ARG A 168 -0.55 -11.76 8.83
CA ARG A 168 -1.50 -11.61 7.70
C ARG A 168 -0.78 -11.20 6.40
N MET A 169 -1.30 -11.63 5.25
CA MET A 169 -0.83 -11.13 3.94
C MET A 169 -1.11 -9.63 3.85
N LEU A 170 -0.10 -8.80 4.11
CA LEU A 170 -0.17 -7.36 3.90
C LEU A 170 -0.18 -7.06 2.40
N PRO A 171 -0.84 -5.98 1.97
CA PRO A 171 -0.83 -5.59 0.57
C PRO A 171 0.58 -5.22 0.10
N SER A 172 0.80 -5.35 -1.21
CA SER A 172 2.00 -4.82 -1.88
C SER A 172 3.33 -5.36 -1.33
N ASN A 173 3.37 -6.61 -0.84
CA ASN A 173 4.55 -7.23 -0.23
C ASN A 173 5.11 -6.45 0.96
N ALA A 174 4.26 -5.70 1.67
CA ALA A 174 4.65 -5.03 2.90
C ALA A 174 5.09 -6.04 3.96
N ARG A 175 6.07 -5.64 4.77
CA ARG A 175 6.73 -6.46 5.79
C ARG A 175 6.48 -5.97 7.20
N THR A 176 6.08 -4.71 7.35
CA THR A 176 5.70 -4.11 8.62
C THR A 176 4.44 -3.26 8.44
N VAL A 177 3.73 -3.08 9.54
CA VAL A 177 2.62 -2.13 9.65
C VAL A 177 2.93 -1.15 10.77
N ASP A 178 2.90 0.13 10.45
CA ASP A 178 2.93 1.19 11.44
C ASP A 178 1.49 1.57 11.82
N LEU A 179 1.23 1.67 13.11
CA LEU A 179 -0.08 2.00 13.67
C LEU A 179 -0.01 3.33 14.41
N MET A 180 -1.01 4.17 14.19
CA MET A 180 -1.32 5.36 14.98
C MET A 180 -2.77 5.25 15.47
N MET A 181 -2.98 5.32 16.78
CA MET A 181 -4.31 5.33 17.38
C MET A 181 -4.56 6.66 18.05
N ARG A 182 -5.70 7.27 17.76
CA ARG A 182 -6.31 8.28 18.61
C ARG A 182 -7.50 7.65 19.31
N ASN A 183 -7.51 7.68 20.64
CA ASN A 183 -8.65 7.19 21.40
C ASN A 183 -8.92 8.05 22.63
N CYS A 184 -10.14 8.55 22.73
CA CYS A 184 -10.66 9.32 23.85
C CYS A 184 -11.78 8.53 24.51
N VAL A 185 -11.70 8.34 25.83
CA VAL A 185 -12.68 7.60 26.63
C VAL A 185 -12.96 8.34 27.94
N ASN A 186 -14.13 8.11 28.52
CA ASN A 186 -14.37 8.44 29.92
C ASN A 186 -13.85 7.29 30.77
N GLY A 187 -12.72 7.48 31.46
CA GLY A 187 -12.06 6.40 32.19
C GLY A 187 -10.60 6.68 32.50
N ASP A 188 -9.76 5.67 32.29
CA ASP A 188 -8.34 5.70 32.60
C ASP A 188 -7.46 5.44 31.37
N LEU A 189 -6.14 5.48 31.60
CA LEU A 189 -5.13 5.24 30.58
C LEU A 189 -5.24 3.85 29.95
N GLU A 190 -5.52 2.81 30.74
CA GLU A 190 -5.54 1.43 30.25
C GLU A 190 -6.77 1.20 29.35
N ALA A 191 -7.93 1.75 29.72
CA ALA A 191 -9.12 1.76 28.86
C ALA A 191 -8.86 2.53 27.55
N ALA A 192 -8.13 3.64 27.62
CA ALA A 192 -7.79 4.43 26.44
C ALA A 192 -6.81 3.68 25.51
N LEU A 193 -5.83 2.94 26.05
CA LEU A 193 -4.85 2.17 25.29
C LEU A 193 -5.35 0.79 24.84
N ALA A 194 -6.43 0.28 25.42
CA ALA A 194 -6.93 -1.08 25.17
C ALA A 194 -7.06 -1.45 23.67
N PRO A 195 -7.57 -0.58 22.76
CA PRO A 195 -7.80 -0.97 21.37
C PRO A 195 -6.51 -1.25 20.57
N ILE A 196 -5.39 -0.61 20.91
CA ILE A 196 -4.07 -0.82 20.26
C ILE A 196 -3.19 -1.83 21.03
N GLY A 197 -3.66 -2.29 22.19
CA GLY A 197 -2.97 -3.29 23.01
C GLY A 197 -3.03 -4.70 22.42
N ALA A 198 -2.12 -5.56 22.88
CA ALA A 198 -1.99 -6.94 22.40
C ALA A 198 -3.30 -7.75 22.44
N ALA A 199 -4.11 -7.59 23.49
CA ALA A 199 -5.36 -8.33 23.65
C ALA A 199 -6.41 -7.98 22.57
N SER A 200 -6.50 -6.71 22.19
CA SER A 200 -7.45 -6.25 21.16
C SER A 200 -7.00 -6.67 19.75
N ILE A 201 -5.71 -6.53 19.46
CA ILE A 201 -5.16 -6.80 18.14
C ILE A 201 -5.10 -8.31 17.83
N SER A 202 -4.80 -9.13 18.85
CA SER A 202 -4.69 -10.59 18.70
C SER A 202 -6.04 -11.28 18.57
N GLY A 203 -7.15 -10.61 18.92
CA GLY A 203 -8.50 -11.18 18.95
C GLY A 203 -9.01 -11.75 17.62
N MET A 204 -8.39 -11.47 16.47
CA MET A 204 -8.73 -12.11 15.18
C MET A 204 -7.66 -13.04 14.61
N LEU A 205 -6.49 -13.19 15.24
CA LEU A 205 -5.57 -14.27 14.86
C LEU A 205 -6.14 -15.64 15.22
N ALA A 206 -7.16 -15.68 16.08
CA ALA A 206 -7.89 -16.89 16.46
C ALA A 206 -9.02 -17.30 15.47
N ALA A 207 -9.35 -16.48 14.46
CA ALA A 207 -10.44 -16.80 13.51
C ALA A 207 -9.94 -17.50 12.23
N GLY A 208 -8.77 -18.16 12.30
CA GLY A 208 -8.14 -18.86 11.19
C GLY A 208 -7.07 -19.86 11.63
N GLY A 209 -7.32 -20.61 12.71
CA GLY A 209 -6.41 -21.62 13.21
C GLY A 209 -6.97 -22.35 14.44
N THR A 210 -7.54 -23.52 14.21
CA THR A 210 -7.78 -24.61 15.18
C THR A 210 -6.56 -24.83 16.11
N GLY A 211 -6.63 -25.09 17.41
CA GLY A 211 -7.75 -25.31 18.33
C GLY A 211 -7.19 -25.83 19.67
N ALA A 212 -7.80 -25.44 20.79
CA ALA A 212 -7.70 -26.15 22.06
C ALA A 212 -9.06 -26.05 22.75
N GLY A 213 -9.81 -27.15 22.77
CA GLY A 213 -11.00 -27.31 23.63
C GLY A 213 -12.35 -26.96 23.00
N GLY A 214 -12.64 -27.47 21.81
CA GLY A 214 -13.99 -27.46 21.25
C GLY A 214 -14.05 -28.49 20.12
N MET A 215 -14.50 -29.69 20.45
CA MET A 215 -14.62 -30.80 19.50
C MET A 215 -15.76 -30.49 18.51
N GLY A 216 -15.45 -29.66 17.52
CA GLY A 216 -16.27 -29.47 16.33
C GLY A 216 -16.19 -30.75 15.53
N ILE A 217 -17.08 -31.69 15.83
CA ILE A 217 -17.31 -32.86 15.00
C ILE A 217 -17.66 -32.33 13.61
N LEU A 218 -16.75 -32.53 12.65
CA LEU A 218 -17.03 -32.41 11.23
C LEU A 218 -18.04 -33.51 10.87
N LEU A 219 -19.31 -33.25 11.12
CA LEU A 219 -20.40 -34.08 10.61
C LEU A 219 -20.55 -33.77 9.12
N SER A 220 -20.09 -34.69 8.27
CA SER A 220 -20.42 -34.69 6.85
C SER A 220 -21.94 -34.62 6.67
N PRO A 221 -22.47 -33.79 5.74
CA PRO A 221 -23.90 -33.63 5.51
C PRO A 221 -24.58 -34.84 4.82
N LEU A 222 -23.91 -36.00 4.77
CA LEU A 222 -24.37 -37.24 4.16
C LEU A 222 -24.72 -38.36 5.16
N ALA A 223 -24.69 -38.08 6.47
CA ALA A 223 -24.97 -39.07 7.53
C ALA A 223 -26.38 -38.91 8.15
N GLY A 224 -27.39 -38.60 7.34
CA GLY A 224 -28.80 -38.67 7.76
C GLY A 224 -29.36 -40.09 7.57
N PRO A 225 -30.20 -40.62 8.47
CA PRO A 225 -30.77 -41.95 8.32
C PRO A 225 -31.68 -42.00 7.08
N GLN A 226 -31.56 -43.06 6.29
CA GLN A 226 -32.52 -43.36 5.23
C GLN A 226 -33.85 -43.82 5.85
N PRO A 227 -34.99 -43.50 5.21
CA PRO A 227 -36.33 -43.88 5.68
C PRO A 227 -36.55 -45.40 5.67
#